data_AF-A0A1M3MVR0-F1
#
_entry.id   AF-A0A1M3MVR0-F1
#
_cell.length_a   1.000
_cell.length_b   1.000
_cell.length_c   1.000
_cell.angle_alpha   90.00
_cell.angle_beta   90.00
_cell.angle_gamma   90.00
#
_symmetry.space_group_name_H-M   'P 1'
#
loop_
_entity.id
_entity.type
_entity.pdbx_description
1 polymer ?
#
loop_
_entity_poly.entity_id
_entity_poly.type
_entity_poly.pdbx_seq_one_letter_code
_entity_poly.pdbx_strand_id
1 'polypeptide(L)'
;MPYRVVGPELPFYEYVRQNFTGLPQEVQVHPTPDRLAKLRFPINGEHPLVLVDDTIMQSAKVGILLTTNALYSLADGQRLDLSLIRGGPHYPNGEDEAGFIDTPNGPFAVPQLTQDYARGALHRMVEIVVAWNHGERTSAPAELALRGPVTRAALHVLHAAPKVLTPWGVSRKKREGIRLFSRGMDHPSGEELLAVIDETTLGKGDEGVVFTDRAVHVRNEAASSPNDFFNVPYAHIQNVTPKRGLLERKLVLATSLGPREITLITAADAADAVHRFFMTVLQMPPHQRHDPRPPNAPLLGDRVLHTCVDGLGLTPEVAGDLHARLVLQHQNEQWGRGERQGWAFSPLSLGDLRAALPYVLGQPVGEHWDGTVMTLDFSLPMNIGSGAKSMASSLVGLAMFATVGIGWISVPKGPKISTVRCRAYAQPGGSGIRVTGIANHAELEAPAIANAVDSGLVRVEQEILRRRCILGPDMAAAELLSVDDDSVARRAHELSVARSPAPTAGG
;
A
#
# COMPACT_ATOMS: atom_id res chain seq x y z
N MET A 1 3.44 -8.88 30.50
CA MET A 1 4.54 -8.68 29.55
C MET A 1 4.37 -9.65 28.40
N PRO A 2 3.96 -9.22 27.18
CA PRO A 2 4.10 -10.05 26.00
C PRO A 2 5.50 -9.85 25.42
N TYR A 3 6.16 -10.96 25.14
CA TYR A 3 7.52 -11.06 24.64
C TYR A 3 7.65 -10.37 23.28
N ARG A 4 8.57 -9.39 23.18
CA ARG A 4 9.08 -8.89 21.90
C ARG A 4 10.03 -9.97 21.38
N VAL A 5 9.56 -10.82 20.46
CA VAL A 5 10.45 -11.72 19.71
C VAL A 5 11.21 -10.85 18.73
N VAL A 6 12.34 -10.30 19.17
CA VAL A 6 13.36 -9.77 18.25
C VAL A 6 14.02 -11.01 17.67
N GLY A 7 13.49 -11.52 16.55
CA GLY A 7 14.20 -12.52 15.77
C GLY A 7 15.56 -11.97 15.33
N PRO A 8 16.61 -12.81 15.21
CA PRO A 8 17.89 -12.37 14.66
C PRO A 8 17.67 -11.82 13.24
N GLU A 9 18.33 -10.70 12.90
CA GLU A 9 18.27 -10.17 11.53
C GLU A 9 18.76 -11.25 10.56
N LEU A 10 17.87 -11.72 9.69
CA LEU A 10 18.22 -12.75 8.72
C LEU A 10 19.23 -12.15 7.73
N PRO A 11 20.36 -12.81 7.44
CA PRO A 11 21.21 -12.41 6.34
C PRO A 11 20.42 -12.33 5.03
N PHE A 12 20.76 -11.41 4.13
CA PHE A 12 20.01 -11.21 2.88
C PHE A 12 19.84 -12.49 2.06
N TYR A 13 20.85 -13.38 2.07
CA TYR A 13 20.76 -14.65 1.36
C TYR A 13 19.65 -15.57 1.92
N GLU A 14 19.47 -15.64 3.25
CA GLU A 14 18.37 -16.39 3.88
C GLU A 14 17.03 -15.73 3.59
N TYR A 15 16.99 -14.40 3.61
CA TYR A 15 15.79 -13.64 3.28
C TYR A 15 15.32 -13.93 1.85
N VAL A 16 16.23 -13.89 0.86
CA VAL A 16 15.91 -14.26 -0.52
C VAL A 16 15.43 -15.70 -0.58
N ARG A 17 16.17 -16.66 0.00
CA ARG A 17 15.80 -18.09 -0.02
C ARG A 17 14.38 -18.35 0.49
N GLN A 18 13.98 -17.68 1.56
CA GLN A 18 12.67 -17.87 2.17
C GLN A 18 11.53 -17.17 1.42
N ASN A 19 11.83 -16.11 0.68
CA ASN A 19 10.86 -15.35 -0.11
C ASN A 19 10.74 -15.84 -1.57
N PHE A 20 11.74 -16.57 -2.08
CA PHE A 20 11.81 -17.12 -3.43
C PHE A 20 11.23 -18.56 -3.52
N THR A 21 9.99 -18.78 -3.06
CA THR A 21 9.36 -20.12 -3.02
C THR A 21 8.27 -20.30 -4.08
N GLY A 22 8.08 -21.53 -4.57
CA GLY A 22 6.94 -21.88 -5.44
C GLY A 22 7.12 -21.49 -6.91
N LEU A 23 8.37 -21.41 -7.37
CA LEU A 23 8.69 -21.02 -8.74
C LEU A 23 8.84 -22.25 -9.66
N PRO A 24 8.63 -22.06 -10.97
CA PRO A 24 8.93 -23.08 -11.98
C PRO A 24 10.38 -23.57 -11.89
N GLN A 25 10.62 -24.82 -12.29
CA GLN A 25 11.93 -25.50 -12.17
C GLN A 25 13.05 -24.80 -12.96
N GLU A 26 12.67 -24.00 -13.94
CA GLU A 26 13.54 -23.18 -14.78
C GLU A 26 14.21 -22.05 -14.00
N VAL A 27 13.63 -21.64 -12.86
CA VAL A 27 14.20 -20.64 -11.96
C VAL A 27 15.02 -21.32 -10.88
N GLN A 28 16.34 -21.09 -10.90
CA GLN A 28 17.26 -21.79 -10.01
C GLN A 28 17.60 -20.92 -8.80
N VAL A 29 17.07 -21.28 -7.64
CA VAL A 29 17.52 -20.75 -6.36
C VAL A 29 18.77 -21.51 -5.94
N HIS A 30 19.88 -20.79 -5.75
CA HIS A 30 21.25 -21.31 -5.62
C HIS A 30 21.71 -22.07 -6.87
N PRO A 31 21.99 -21.36 -7.98
CA PRO A 31 22.42 -21.98 -9.23
C PRO A 31 23.70 -22.79 -9.03
N THR A 32 23.78 -23.95 -9.70
CA THR A 32 24.93 -24.84 -9.57
C THR A 32 26.18 -24.26 -10.27
N PRO A 33 27.39 -24.69 -9.88
CA PRO A 33 28.63 -24.24 -10.53
C PRO A 33 28.62 -24.43 -12.06
N ASP A 34 28.07 -25.54 -12.55
CA ASP A 34 27.97 -25.83 -14.00
C ASP A 34 27.10 -24.82 -14.75
N ARG A 35 26.10 -24.27 -14.06
CA ARG A 35 25.19 -23.25 -14.62
C ARG A 35 25.86 -21.90 -14.66
N LEU A 36 26.58 -21.56 -13.59
CA LEU A 36 27.36 -20.33 -13.49
C LEU A 36 28.53 -20.30 -14.48
N ALA A 37 29.12 -21.45 -14.80
CA ALA A 37 30.18 -21.57 -15.81
C ALA A 37 29.73 -21.19 -17.24
N LYS A 38 28.42 -21.11 -17.50
CA LYS A 38 27.86 -20.68 -18.79
C LYS A 38 27.75 -19.17 -18.94
N LEU A 39 27.95 -18.41 -17.87
CA LEU A 39 27.88 -16.95 -17.89
C LEU A 39 29.02 -16.37 -18.71
N ARG A 40 28.74 -15.30 -19.45
CA ARG A 40 29.72 -14.64 -20.33
C ARG A 40 30.58 -13.60 -19.63
N PHE A 41 30.36 -13.41 -18.33
CA PHE A 41 31.03 -12.43 -17.50
C PHE A 41 31.34 -13.04 -16.13
N PRO A 42 32.42 -12.60 -15.47
CA PRO A 42 32.78 -13.08 -14.15
C PRO A 42 31.88 -12.45 -13.07
N ILE A 43 31.52 -13.24 -12.06
CA ILE A 43 30.87 -12.76 -10.83
C ILE A 43 31.97 -12.66 -9.76
N ASN A 44 32.51 -11.46 -9.57
CA ASN A 44 33.69 -11.26 -8.72
C ASN A 44 33.31 -11.15 -7.24
N GLY A 45 33.50 -12.24 -6.49
CA GLY A 45 33.38 -12.23 -5.02
C GLY A 45 31.96 -12.09 -4.48
N GLU A 46 30.93 -12.19 -5.34
CA GLU A 46 29.53 -12.16 -4.93
C GLU A 46 28.94 -13.56 -4.94
N HIS A 47 28.08 -13.87 -3.96
CA HIS A 47 27.42 -15.18 -3.91
C HIS A 47 26.15 -15.15 -4.77
N PRO A 48 26.03 -16.03 -5.78
CA PRO A 48 24.83 -16.10 -6.62
C PRO A 48 23.67 -16.71 -5.82
N LEU A 49 22.52 -16.04 -5.87
CA LEU A 49 21.32 -16.40 -5.11
C LEU A 49 20.24 -16.98 -6.02
N VAL A 50 19.96 -16.34 -7.16
CA VAL A 50 18.95 -16.83 -8.08
C VAL A 50 19.34 -16.58 -9.53
N LEU A 51 19.20 -17.59 -10.38
CA LEU A 51 19.37 -17.50 -11.83
C LEU A 51 18.04 -17.71 -12.54
N VAL A 52 17.64 -16.75 -13.35
CA VAL A 52 16.55 -16.85 -14.33
C VAL A 52 17.16 -16.88 -15.71
N ASP A 53 16.98 -17.99 -16.41
CA ASP A 53 17.47 -18.19 -17.76
C ASP A 53 16.29 -18.22 -18.72
N ASP A 54 16.15 -17.19 -19.55
CA ASP A 54 15.03 -17.04 -20.48
C ASP A 54 15.26 -17.82 -21.79
N THR A 55 16.38 -18.55 -21.91
CA THR A 55 16.69 -19.30 -23.12
C THR A 55 16.11 -20.71 -23.06
N ILE A 56 15.46 -21.13 -24.15
CA ILE A 56 14.84 -22.47 -24.27
C ILE A 56 15.83 -23.61 -23.96
N MET A 57 17.09 -23.47 -24.40
CA MET A 57 18.15 -24.46 -24.19
C MET A 57 18.93 -24.26 -22.88
N GLN A 58 18.45 -23.37 -22.01
CA GLN A 58 19.08 -22.99 -20.76
C GLN A 58 20.59 -22.70 -20.91
N SER A 59 20.91 -21.84 -21.88
CA SER A 59 22.26 -21.42 -22.24
C SER A 59 22.81 -20.25 -21.41
N ALA A 60 22.01 -19.68 -20.51
CA ALA A 60 22.33 -18.51 -19.68
C ALA A 60 22.79 -17.28 -20.47
N LYS A 61 22.33 -17.15 -21.73
CA LYS A 61 22.66 -16.01 -22.61
C LYS A 61 21.71 -14.82 -22.46
N VAL A 62 20.47 -15.07 -22.04
CA VAL A 62 19.42 -14.07 -21.85
C VAL A 62 18.70 -14.41 -20.55
N GLY A 63 18.43 -13.40 -19.73
CA GLY A 63 17.87 -13.60 -18.41
C GLY A 63 18.52 -12.69 -17.37
N ILE A 64 18.38 -13.07 -16.10
CA ILE A 64 18.80 -12.27 -14.95
C ILE A 64 19.52 -13.17 -13.94
N LEU A 65 20.56 -12.63 -13.31
CA LEU A 65 21.18 -13.24 -12.13
C LEU A 65 21.10 -12.29 -10.94
N LEU A 66 20.51 -12.75 -9.84
CA LEU A 66 20.55 -12.08 -8.55
C LEU A 66 21.67 -12.67 -7.69
N THR A 67 22.53 -11.81 -7.16
CA THR A 67 23.58 -12.16 -6.19
C THR A 67 23.29 -11.52 -4.83
N THR A 68 24.20 -11.68 -3.87
CA THR A 68 24.12 -11.00 -2.57
C THR A 68 24.19 -9.48 -2.67
N ASN A 69 24.78 -8.93 -3.74
CA ASN A 69 25.10 -7.50 -3.82
C ASN A 69 24.54 -6.81 -5.07
N ALA A 70 24.22 -7.56 -6.13
CA ALA A 70 23.78 -6.98 -7.38
C ALA A 70 22.75 -7.83 -8.15
N LEU A 71 22.06 -7.16 -9.06
CA LEU A 71 21.28 -7.76 -10.13
C LEU A 71 22.09 -7.64 -11.43
N TYR A 72 22.27 -8.75 -12.15
CA TYR A 72 22.99 -8.79 -13.42
C TYR A 72 22.05 -9.09 -14.57
N SER A 73 22.22 -8.34 -15.68
CA SER A 73 21.66 -8.70 -16.97
C SER A 73 22.56 -9.76 -17.63
N LEU A 74 21.99 -10.90 -18.03
CA LEU A 74 22.77 -11.98 -18.65
C LEU A 74 23.22 -11.65 -20.08
N ALA A 75 22.52 -10.74 -20.76
CA ALA A 75 22.75 -10.42 -22.16
C ALA A 75 24.08 -9.68 -22.38
N ASP A 76 24.40 -8.75 -21.49
CA ASP A 76 25.54 -7.83 -21.61
C ASP A 76 26.41 -7.77 -20.34
N GLY A 77 26.03 -8.46 -19.26
CA GLY A 77 26.78 -8.48 -18.01
C GLY A 77 26.67 -7.18 -17.20
N GLN A 78 25.74 -6.28 -17.56
CA GLN A 78 25.52 -5.07 -16.79
C GLN A 78 25.09 -5.41 -15.35
N ARG A 79 25.66 -4.68 -14.41
CA ARG A 79 25.51 -4.88 -12.96
C ARG A 79 24.76 -3.71 -12.35
N LEU A 80 23.71 -3.99 -11.60
CA LEU A 80 22.96 -3.04 -10.80
C LEU A 80 23.12 -3.35 -9.31
N ASP A 81 23.71 -2.43 -8.55
CA ASP A 81 23.79 -2.57 -7.09
C ASP A 81 22.39 -2.64 -6.48
N LEU A 82 22.17 -3.63 -5.62
CA LEU A 82 20.86 -3.86 -5.04
C LEU A 82 20.37 -2.65 -4.23
N SER A 83 21.26 -1.92 -3.55
CA SER A 83 20.92 -0.73 -2.76
C SER A 83 20.31 0.42 -3.57
N LEU A 84 20.48 0.40 -4.90
CA LEU A 84 19.94 1.41 -5.81
C LEU A 84 18.53 1.09 -6.28
N ILE A 85 18.05 -0.13 -6.05
CA ILE A 85 16.71 -0.58 -6.44
C ILE A 85 15.68 -0.07 -5.42
N ARG A 86 14.84 0.88 -5.85
CA ARG A 86 13.81 1.52 -5.01
C ARG A 86 12.38 1.23 -5.47
N GLY A 87 12.21 0.61 -6.63
CA GLY A 87 10.91 0.30 -7.21
C GLY A 87 10.98 -0.91 -8.14
N GLY A 88 9.81 -1.40 -8.54
CA GLY A 88 9.66 -2.50 -9.49
C GLY A 88 10.15 -2.14 -10.90
N PRO A 89 10.33 -3.15 -11.77
CA PRO A 89 10.66 -2.90 -13.18
C PRO A 89 9.48 -2.23 -13.90
N HIS A 90 9.81 -1.36 -14.85
CA HIS A 90 8.88 -0.54 -15.62
C HIS A 90 8.97 -0.93 -17.11
N TYR A 91 7.82 -1.26 -17.71
CA TYR A 91 7.72 -1.71 -19.09
C TYR A 91 6.81 -0.76 -19.88
N PRO A 92 7.35 0.28 -20.54
CA PRO A 92 6.53 1.32 -21.17
C PRO A 92 5.70 0.81 -22.36
N ASN A 93 6.16 -0.25 -23.03
CA ASN A 93 5.52 -0.81 -24.21
C ASN A 93 4.81 -2.16 -23.95
N GLY A 94 4.65 -2.54 -22.67
CA GLY A 94 4.11 -3.84 -22.27
C GLY A 94 5.18 -4.80 -21.73
N GLU A 95 4.77 -5.75 -20.90
CA GLU A 95 5.68 -6.66 -20.16
C GLU A 95 6.55 -7.54 -21.07
N ASP A 96 6.12 -7.78 -22.31
CA ASP A 96 6.84 -8.61 -23.29
C ASP A 96 7.99 -7.86 -23.98
N GLU A 97 8.16 -6.57 -23.71
CA GLU A 97 9.18 -5.70 -24.29
C GLU A 97 10.33 -5.43 -23.31
N ALA A 98 11.41 -4.83 -23.80
CA ALA A 98 12.50 -4.38 -22.93
C ALA A 98 11.99 -3.33 -21.91
N GLY A 99 12.34 -3.55 -20.64
CA GLY A 99 11.96 -2.66 -19.54
C GLY A 99 13.15 -1.93 -18.94
N PHE A 100 12.89 -1.19 -17.87
CA PHE A 100 13.95 -0.60 -17.05
C PHE A 100 13.59 -0.59 -15.57
N ILE A 101 14.61 -0.55 -14.71
CA ILE A 101 14.46 -0.26 -13.28
C ILE A 101 14.96 1.17 -13.06
N ASP A 102 14.11 2.02 -12.49
CA ASP A 102 14.51 3.38 -12.13
C ASP A 102 15.51 3.36 -10.96
N THR A 103 16.66 4.00 -11.17
CA THR A 103 17.69 4.15 -10.16
C THR A 103 18.10 5.63 -10.03
N PRO A 104 18.68 6.05 -8.90
CA PRO A 104 19.22 7.41 -8.74
C PRO A 104 20.27 7.78 -9.80
N ASN A 105 20.92 6.79 -10.41
CA ASN A 105 21.99 6.98 -11.39
C ASN A 105 21.47 6.90 -12.84
N GLY A 106 20.16 6.79 -13.04
CA GLY A 106 19.52 6.59 -14.34
C GLY A 106 18.86 5.22 -14.47
N PRO A 107 18.10 4.99 -15.56
CA PRO A 107 17.40 3.72 -15.77
C PRO A 107 18.40 2.58 -16.03
N PHE A 108 18.25 1.48 -15.31
CA PHE A 108 18.94 0.23 -15.62
C PHE A 108 18.10 -0.59 -16.59
N ALA A 109 18.66 -0.94 -17.75
CA ALA A 109 17.95 -1.69 -18.76
C ALA A 109 17.70 -3.14 -18.31
N VAL A 110 16.46 -3.57 -18.40
CA VAL A 110 16.07 -4.96 -18.17
C VAL A 110 15.98 -5.66 -19.52
N PRO A 111 16.62 -6.84 -19.69
CA PRO A 111 16.53 -7.59 -20.95
C PRO A 111 15.08 -7.95 -21.26
N GLN A 112 14.75 -8.02 -22.55
CA GLN A 112 13.47 -8.55 -22.98
C GLN A 112 13.38 -10.03 -22.60
N LEU A 113 12.41 -10.38 -21.76
CA LEU A 113 12.17 -11.74 -21.28
C LEU A 113 10.94 -12.30 -21.98
N THR A 114 11.16 -13.31 -22.83
CA THR A 114 10.14 -13.91 -23.69
C THR A 114 9.22 -14.87 -22.93
N GLN A 115 9.71 -15.50 -21.86
CA GLN A 115 8.94 -16.46 -21.08
C GLN A 115 8.20 -15.80 -19.91
N ASP A 116 6.91 -16.08 -19.76
CA ASP A 116 6.05 -15.53 -18.69
C ASP A 116 6.64 -15.81 -17.29
N TYR A 117 7.19 -17.00 -17.10
CA TYR A 117 7.80 -17.37 -15.83
C TYR A 117 9.05 -16.54 -15.51
N ALA A 118 9.83 -16.18 -16.53
CA ALA A 118 11.05 -15.41 -16.35
C ALA A 118 10.71 -13.97 -15.95
N ARG A 119 9.67 -13.39 -16.57
CA ARG A 119 9.11 -12.09 -16.19
C ARG A 119 8.60 -12.09 -14.75
N GLY A 120 7.77 -13.07 -14.39
CA GLY A 120 7.27 -13.22 -13.02
C GLY A 120 8.39 -13.38 -11.99
N ALA A 121 9.42 -14.17 -12.32
CA ALA A 121 10.57 -14.36 -11.45
C ALA A 121 11.39 -13.06 -11.28
N LEU A 122 11.66 -12.32 -12.35
CA LEU A 122 12.34 -11.02 -12.25
C LEU A 122 11.55 -10.04 -11.37
N HIS A 123 10.24 -9.92 -11.60
CA HIS A 123 9.38 -9.08 -10.75
C HIS A 123 9.56 -9.44 -9.29
N ARG A 124 9.48 -10.74 -8.96
CA ARG A 124 9.65 -11.22 -7.60
C ARG A 124 11.05 -10.94 -7.03
N MET A 125 12.12 -11.01 -7.84
CA MET A 125 13.48 -10.63 -7.41
C MET A 125 13.54 -9.18 -6.99
N VAL A 126 13.06 -8.29 -7.87
CA VAL A 126 13.09 -6.86 -7.63
C VAL A 126 12.22 -6.52 -6.42
N GLU A 127 11.05 -7.14 -6.29
CA GLU A 127 10.16 -6.99 -5.13
C GLU A 127 10.87 -7.33 -3.80
N ILE A 128 11.56 -8.47 -3.76
CA ILE A 128 12.29 -8.91 -2.57
C ILE A 128 13.44 -7.96 -2.23
N VAL A 129 14.13 -7.45 -3.24
CA VAL A 129 15.20 -6.46 -3.04
C VAL A 129 14.64 -5.13 -2.54
N VAL A 130 13.52 -4.65 -3.11
CA VAL A 130 12.86 -3.41 -2.69
C VAL A 130 12.39 -3.52 -1.25
N ALA A 131 11.70 -4.62 -0.90
CA ALA A 131 11.29 -4.93 0.47
C ALA A 131 12.48 -4.90 1.43
N TRP A 132 13.57 -5.58 1.07
CA TRP A 132 14.81 -5.54 1.83
C TRP A 132 15.36 -4.10 1.94
N ASN A 133 15.41 -3.32 0.88
CA ASN A 133 15.91 -1.94 0.94
C ASN A 133 15.04 -1.00 1.78
N HIS A 134 13.76 -1.35 1.99
CA HIS A 134 12.85 -0.65 2.89
C HIS A 134 12.92 -1.12 4.36
N GLY A 135 13.86 -2.01 4.69
CA GLY A 135 14.10 -2.47 6.06
C GLY A 135 13.30 -3.72 6.45
N GLU A 136 12.65 -4.39 5.50
CA GLU A 136 12.04 -5.69 5.74
C GLU A 136 13.16 -6.75 5.93
N ARG A 137 13.35 -7.19 7.17
CA ARG A 137 14.46 -8.08 7.60
C ARG A 137 13.98 -9.40 8.21
N THR A 138 12.67 -9.57 8.34
CA THR A 138 12.04 -10.79 8.82
C THR A 138 11.49 -11.56 7.63
N SER A 139 11.37 -12.88 7.75
CA SER A 139 10.84 -13.71 6.68
C SER A 139 9.37 -13.37 6.42
N ALA A 140 9.11 -12.44 5.49
CA ALA A 140 7.79 -11.98 5.12
C ALA A 140 6.78 -13.14 5.02
N PRO A 141 7.06 -14.30 4.39
CA PRO A 141 6.06 -15.34 4.20
C PRO A 141 5.75 -16.11 5.48
N ALA A 142 6.72 -16.34 6.38
CA ALA A 142 6.46 -17.06 7.62
C ALA A 142 5.72 -16.17 8.63
N GLU A 143 6.11 -14.89 8.75
CA GLU A 143 5.39 -13.93 9.59
C GLU A 143 4.01 -13.57 9.02
N LEU A 144 3.88 -13.45 7.69
CA LEU A 144 2.59 -13.30 7.00
C LEU A 144 1.73 -14.56 7.17
N ALA A 145 2.30 -15.76 7.08
CA ALA A 145 1.56 -17.02 7.30
C ALA A 145 1.11 -17.21 8.76
N LEU A 146 1.72 -16.50 9.71
CA LEU A 146 1.24 -16.40 11.10
C LEU A 146 0.05 -15.44 11.26
N ARG A 147 -0.26 -14.61 10.25
CA ARG A 147 -1.38 -13.65 10.30
C ARG A 147 -2.74 -14.32 10.14
N GLY A 148 -2.78 -15.49 9.48
CA GLY A 148 -4.00 -16.27 9.38
C GLY A 148 -3.97 -17.29 8.25
N PRO A 149 -4.95 -18.20 8.22
CA PRO A 149 -5.05 -19.23 7.19
C PRO A 149 -5.31 -18.64 5.80
N VAL A 150 -6.06 -17.54 5.71
CA VAL A 150 -6.32 -16.82 4.44
C VAL A 150 -5.03 -16.22 3.88
N THR A 151 -4.24 -15.53 4.70
CA THR A 151 -2.93 -14.99 4.31
C THR A 151 -2.00 -16.08 3.79
N ARG A 152 -1.97 -17.23 4.48
CA ARG A 152 -1.19 -18.40 4.04
C ARG A 152 -1.66 -18.92 2.68
N ALA A 153 -2.97 -19.00 2.45
CA ALA A 153 -3.51 -19.39 1.15
C ALA A 153 -3.12 -18.40 0.03
N ALA A 154 -3.16 -17.09 0.31
CA ALA A 154 -2.73 -16.08 -0.64
C ALA A 154 -1.25 -16.23 -1.02
N LEU A 155 -0.37 -16.39 -0.02
CA LEU A 155 1.07 -16.58 -0.25
C LEU A 155 1.40 -17.81 -1.11
N HIS A 156 0.70 -18.92 -0.89
CA HIS A 156 0.98 -20.16 -1.62
C HIS A 156 0.32 -20.23 -3.00
N VAL A 157 -0.84 -19.61 -3.16
CA VAL A 157 -1.67 -19.81 -4.36
C VAL A 157 -1.71 -18.56 -5.24
N LEU A 158 -1.95 -17.38 -4.66
CA LEU A 158 -2.07 -16.13 -5.42
C LEU A 158 -0.70 -15.62 -5.86
N HIS A 159 0.28 -15.54 -4.95
CA HIS A 159 1.60 -14.95 -5.24
C HIS A 159 2.50 -15.81 -6.15
N ALA A 160 2.06 -17.02 -6.48
CA ALA A 160 2.72 -17.85 -7.49
C ALA A 160 2.29 -17.49 -8.93
N ALA A 161 1.22 -16.70 -9.09
CA ALA A 161 0.65 -16.40 -10.39
C ALA A 161 1.26 -15.15 -11.02
N PRO A 162 1.51 -15.15 -12.35
CA PRO A 162 1.83 -13.93 -13.08
C PRO A 162 0.73 -12.88 -12.91
N LYS A 163 1.11 -11.59 -12.96
CA LYS A 163 0.22 -10.41 -12.85
C LYS A 163 -0.52 -10.24 -11.51
N VAL A 164 -0.32 -11.14 -10.56
CA VAL A 164 -0.70 -10.92 -9.16
C VAL A 164 0.44 -10.18 -8.47
N LEU A 165 0.21 -8.92 -8.15
CA LEU A 165 1.15 -8.09 -7.42
C LEU A 165 1.00 -8.33 -5.92
N THR A 166 2.12 -8.47 -5.24
CA THR A 166 2.18 -8.42 -3.79
C THR A 166 2.00 -6.97 -3.30
N PRO A 167 1.63 -6.72 -2.03
CA PRO A 167 1.50 -5.36 -1.51
C PRO A 167 2.78 -4.54 -1.72
N TRP A 168 3.95 -5.13 -1.48
CA TRP A 168 5.23 -4.45 -1.70
C TRP A 168 5.61 -4.31 -3.18
N GLY A 169 5.07 -5.16 -4.06
CA GLY A 169 5.26 -5.09 -5.52
C GLY A 169 4.42 -4.04 -6.25
N VAL A 170 3.44 -3.45 -5.56
CA VAL A 170 2.65 -2.35 -6.13
C VAL A 170 3.51 -1.08 -6.25
N SER A 171 3.74 -0.63 -7.48
CA SER A 171 4.44 0.63 -7.78
C SER A 171 3.68 1.85 -7.24
N ARG A 172 4.39 2.96 -6.99
CA ARG A 172 3.77 4.21 -6.48
C ARG A 172 2.62 4.70 -7.37
N LYS A 173 2.77 4.58 -8.69
CA LYS A 173 1.73 4.96 -9.66
C LYS A 173 0.47 4.10 -9.49
N LYS A 174 0.62 2.79 -9.33
CA LYS A 174 -0.51 1.86 -9.14
C LYS A 174 -1.18 2.03 -7.77
N ARG A 175 -0.41 2.37 -6.73
CA ARG A 175 -0.98 2.67 -5.40
C ARG A 175 -2.02 3.77 -5.46
N GLU A 176 -1.83 4.79 -6.30
CA GLU A 176 -2.81 5.87 -6.46
C GLU A 176 -4.16 5.38 -6.99
N GLY A 177 -4.16 4.44 -7.94
CA GLY A 177 -5.40 3.78 -8.38
C GLY A 177 -5.97 2.83 -7.32
N ILE A 178 -5.12 2.06 -6.64
CA ILE A 178 -5.55 1.11 -5.59
C ILE A 178 -6.22 1.82 -4.41
N ARG A 179 -5.86 3.08 -4.14
CA ARG A 179 -6.56 3.92 -3.15
C ARG A 179 -8.06 4.04 -3.41
N LEU A 180 -8.51 3.83 -4.64
CA LEU A 180 -9.93 3.83 -4.94
C LEU A 180 -10.68 2.59 -4.41
N PHE A 181 -9.97 1.52 -4.05
CA PHE A 181 -10.51 0.31 -3.42
C PHE A 181 -10.57 0.44 -1.89
N SER A 182 -9.84 1.38 -1.30
CA SER A 182 -9.75 1.55 0.16
C SER A 182 -11.09 1.86 0.82
N ARG A 183 -12.04 2.41 0.06
CA ARG A 183 -13.43 2.62 0.51
C ARG A 183 -14.17 1.34 0.93
N GLY A 184 -13.68 0.17 0.54
CA GLY A 184 -14.20 -1.09 1.03
C GLY A 184 -13.43 -1.69 2.20
N MET A 185 -12.20 -1.24 2.46
CA MET A 185 -11.27 -1.87 3.40
C MET A 185 -11.51 -1.38 4.82
N ASP A 186 -11.73 -2.30 5.75
CA ASP A 186 -11.88 -2.06 7.18
C ASP A 186 -10.51 -2.06 7.88
N HIS A 187 -9.64 -1.12 7.48
CA HIS A 187 -8.37 -0.87 8.17
C HIS A 187 -8.52 -0.74 9.70
N PRO A 188 -9.60 -0.15 10.26
CA PRO A 188 -9.79 -0.04 11.71
C PRO A 188 -9.87 -1.39 12.42
N SER A 189 -10.42 -2.41 11.76
CA SER A 189 -10.42 -3.76 12.30
C SER A 189 -9.14 -4.53 11.98
N GLY A 190 -8.16 -3.88 11.35
CA GLY A 190 -6.88 -4.45 10.96
C GLY A 190 -6.93 -5.23 9.64
N GLU A 191 -7.86 -4.90 8.72
CA GLU A 191 -7.85 -5.49 7.38
C GLU A 191 -6.57 -5.09 6.63
N GLU A 192 -5.87 -6.06 6.07
CA GLU A 192 -4.57 -5.88 5.42
C GLU A 192 -4.62 -6.33 3.95
N LEU A 193 -3.97 -5.56 3.09
CA LEU A 193 -3.79 -5.93 1.69
C LEU A 193 -2.91 -7.19 1.57
N LEU A 194 -3.38 -8.19 0.82
CA LEU A 194 -2.64 -9.41 0.53
C LEU A 194 -2.17 -9.50 -0.91
N ALA A 195 -2.96 -9.06 -1.88
CA ALA A 195 -2.58 -9.11 -3.29
C ALA A 195 -3.42 -8.14 -4.13
N VAL A 196 -2.88 -7.74 -5.28
CA VAL A 196 -3.57 -6.89 -6.25
C VAL A 196 -3.43 -7.49 -7.64
N ILE A 197 -4.53 -7.50 -8.39
CA ILE A 197 -4.55 -7.71 -9.83
C ILE A 197 -4.98 -6.38 -10.44
N ASP A 198 -4.13 -5.81 -11.27
CA ASP A 198 -4.39 -4.57 -12.00
C ASP A 198 -4.98 -4.93 -13.36
N GLU A 199 -6.24 -4.57 -13.58
CA GLU A 199 -6.94 -4.79 -14.86
C GLU A 199 -7.00 -3.53 -15.72
N THR A 200 -6.39 -2.42 -15.29
CA THR A 200 -6.39 -1.23 -16.14
C THR A 200 -5.51 -1.39 -17.35
N THR A 201 -6.10 -1.12 -18.51
CA THR A 201 -5.39 -1.08 -19.80
C THR A 201 -4.17 -0.15 -19.79
N LEU A 202 -4.20 0.93 -18.98
CA LEU A 202 -3.11 1.90 -18.85
C LEU A 202 -2.23 1.71 -17.59
N GLY A 203 -2.46 0.65 -16.81
CA GLY A 203 -1.68 0.29 -15.63
C GLY A 203 -1.69 1.36 -14.54
N LYS A 204 -2.85 2.00 -14.33
CA LYS A 204 -3.07 3.01 -13.28
C LYS A 204 -3.58 2.39 -11.98
N GLY A 205 -4.08 1.15 -12.02
CA GLY A 205 -4.55 0.40 -10.85
C GLY A 205 -5.93 0.83 -10.34
N ASP A 206 -6.71 1.58 -11.11
CA ASP A 206 -8.07 2.01 -10.78
C ASP A 206 -9.15 0.99 -11.15
N GLU A 207 -8.74 -0.15 -11.73
CA GLU A 207 -9.58 -1.30 -12.07
C GLU A 207 -8.84 -2.60 -11.77
N GLY A 208 -9.61 -3.62 -11.39
CA GLY A 208 -9.09 -4.94 -11.09
C GLY A 208 -9.59 -5.46 -9.75
N VAL A 209 -8.72 -6.21 -9.08
CA VAL A 209 -9.09 -7.02 -7.92
C VAL A 209 -8.08 -6.82 -6.81
N VAL A 210 -8.58 -6.46 -5.64
CA VAL A 210 -7.81 -6.33 -4.41
C VAL A 210 -8.22 -7.44 -3.45
N PHE A 211 -7.25 -8.25 -3.02
CA PHE A 211 -7.44 -9.29 -2.02
C PHE A 211 -6.89 -8.82 -0.69
N THR A 212 -7.68 -8.96 0.36
CA THR A 212 -7.25 -8.71 1.74
C THR A 212 -7.27 -10.00 2.53
N ASP A 213 -6.93 -9.94 3.82
CA ASP A 213 -7.06 -11.07 4.73
C ASP A 213 -8.52 -11.45 5.04
N ARG A 214 -9.50 -10.64 4.61
CA ARG A 214 -10.93 -10.80 4.97
C ARG A 214 -11.89 -10.79 3.80
N ALA A 215 -11.53 -10.12 2.72
CA ALA A 215 -12.44 -9.84 1.63
C ALA A 215 -11.74 -9.78 0.27
N VAL A 216 -12.56 -9.87 -0.77
CA VAL A 216 -12.17 -9.47 -2.12
C VAL A 216 -12.92 -8.20 -2.50
N HIS A 217 -12.18 -7.23 -3.01
CA HIS A 217 -12.68 -5.95 -3.51
C HIS A 217 -12.46 -5.89 -5.01
N VAL A 218 -13.50 -5.56 -5.76
CA VAL A 218 -13.47 -5.60 -7.23
C VAL A 218 -14.02 -4.31 -7.78
N ARG A 219 -13.38 -3.81 -8.84
CA ARG A 219 -13.79 -2.62 -9.57
C ARG A 219 -13.57 -2.84 -11.07
N ASN A 220 -14.63 -2.73 -11.86
CA ASN A 220 -14.62 -3.01 -13.31
C ASN A 220 -14.87 -1.71 -14.12
N GLU A 221 -14.14 -1.51 -15.23
CA GLU A 221 -14.29 -0.35 -16.16
C GLU A 221 -15.67 -0.25 -16.80
N ALA A 222 -16.25 -1.42 -17.13
CA ALA A 222 -17.31 -1.55 -18.12
C ALA A 222 -18.67 -0.96 -17.68
N ALA A 223 -18.75 -0.37 -16.50
CA ALA A 223 -20.00 0.03 -15.92
C ALA A 223 -20.01 1.53 -15.62
N SER A 224 -20.92 2.21 -16.31
CA SER A 224 -21.17 3.65 -16.25
C SER A 224 -21.78 4.12 -14.92
N SER A 225 -21.68 3.32 -13.85
CA SER A 225 -22.24 3.58 -12.53
C SER A 225 -21.17 3.50 -11.44
N PRO A 226 -21.10 4.49 -10.53
CA PRO A 226 -20.21 4.46 -9.35
C PRO A 226 -20.54 3.32 -8.35
N ASN A 227 -21.57 2.50 -8.60
CA ASN A 227 -21.96 1.35 -7.77
C ASN A 227 -21.34 0.00 -8.21
N ASP A 228 -20.47 -0.03 -9.22
CA ASP A 228 -19.85 -1.30 -9.68
C ASP A 228 -18.54 -1.64 -8.97
N PHE A 229 -18.28 -0.95 -7.86
CA PHE A 229 -17.42 -1.45 -6.79
C PHE A 229 -18.21 -2.45 -5.94
N PHE A 230 -17.65 -3.63 -5.71
CA PHE A 230 -18.19 -4.52 -4.70
C PHE A 230 -17.09 -5.09 -3.82
N ASN A 231 -17.41 -5.22 -2.54
CA ASN A 231 -16.65 -5.95 -1.54
C ASN A 231 -17.45 -7.21 -1.19
N VAL A 232 -16.80 -8.38 -1.25
CA VAL A 232 -17.36 -9.62 -0.72
C VAL A 232 -16.43 -10.17 0.36
N PRO A 233 -16.85 -10.17 1.64
CA PRO A 233 -16.10 -10.87 2.67
C PRO A 233 -16.10 -12.37 2.39
N TYR A 234 -14.97 -13.04 2.63
CA TYR A 234 -14.80 -14.46 2.30
C TYR A 234 -15.79 -15.37 3.03
N ALA A 235 -16.28 -14.96 4.20
CA ALA A 235 -17.32 -15.65 4.94
C ALA A 235 -18.66 -15.73 4.19
N HIS A 236 -18.94 -14.79 3.28
CA HIS A 236 -20.17 -14.76 2.49
C HIS A 236 -20.09 -15.55 1.17
N ILE A 237 -18.89 -15.96 0.76
CA ILE A 237 -18.69 -16.76 -0.46
C ILE A 237 -19.04 -18.21 -0.14
N GLN A 238 -19.98 -18.76 -0.91
CA GLN A 238 -20.46 -20.14 -0.77
C GLN A 238 -19.84 -21.06 -1.82
N ASN A 239 -19.63 -20.54 -3.04
CA ASN A 239 -19.04 -21.27 -4.14
C ASN A 239 -18.39 -20.30 -5.14
N VAL A 240 -17.44 -20.80 -5.93
CA VAL A 240 -16.84 -20.07 -7.05
C VAL A 240 -16.86 -20.95 -8.29
N THR A 241 -17.41 -20.42 -9.38
CA THR A 241 -17.50 -21.13 -10.66
C THR A 241 -16.69 -20.39 -11.73
N PRO A 242 -15.67 -21.02 -12.33
CA PRO A 242 -14.96 -20.43 -13.45
C PRO A 242 -15.82 -20.47 -14.72
N LYS A 243 -15.86 -19.35 -15.42
CA LYS A 243 -16.45 -19.19 -16.74
C LYS A 243 -15.37 -18.74 -17.72
N ARG A 244 -15.38 -19.34 -18.90
CA ARG A 244 -14.41 -19.05 -19.95
C ARG A 244 -15.12 -18.30 -21.08
N GLY A 245 -14.75 -17.04 -21.29
CA GLY A 245 -15.11 -16.25 -22.46
C GLY A 245 -14.07 -16.39 -23.57
N LEU A 246 -14.30 -15.69 -24.68
CA LEU A 246 -13.40 -15.70 -25.85
C LEU A 246 -12.06 -14.99 -25.57
N LEU A 247 -12.13 -13.84 -24.87
CA LEU A 247 -10.98 -12.98 -24.53
C LEU A 247 -10.90 -12.68 -23.02
N GLU A 248 -11.87 -13.15 -22.25
CA GLU A 248 -12.00 -12.87 -20.81
C GLU A 248 -12.13 -14.17 -20.02
N ARG A 249 -11.60 -14.15 -18.80
CA ARG A 249 -11.88 -15.16 -17.79
C ARG A 249 -12.78 -14.54 -16.73
N LYS A 250 -13.80 -15.28 -16.34
CA LYS A 250 -14.78 -14.84 -15.36
C LYS A 250 -14.84 -15.80 -14.19
N LEU A 251 -14.97 -15.28 -12.99
CA LEU A 251 -15.23 -16.05 -11.79
C LEU A 251 -16.55 -15.58 -11.23
N VAL A 252 -17.54 -16.47 -11.19
CA VAL A 252 -18.84 -16.19 -10.59
C VAL A 252 -18.81 -16.66 -9.14
N LEU A 253 -18.81 -15.70 -8.22
CA LEU A 253 -18.92 -15.92 -6.79
C LEU A 253 -20.40 -16.08 -6.44
N ALA A 254 -20.80 -17.25 -5.97
CA ALA A 254 -22.10 -17.42 -5.32
C ALA A 254 -21.98 -16.89 -3.89
N THR A 255 -22.66 -15.78 -3.58
CA THR A 255 -22.62 -15.16 -2.25
C THR A 255 -23.99 -15.17 -1.59
N SER A 256 -24.04 -15.00 -0.27
CA SER A 256 -25.31 -14.84 0.45
C SER A 256 -26.12 -13.59 0.03
N LEU A 257 -25.48 -12.62 -0.65
CA LEU A 257 -26.10 -11.40 -1.17
C LEU A 257 -26.45 -11.49 -2.66
N GLY A 258 -26.34 -12.69 -3.25
CA GLY A 258 -26.53 -12.93 -4.68
C GLY A 258 -25.22 -13.17 -5.43
N PRO A 259 -25.29 -13.55 -6.72
CA PRO A 259 -24.11 -13.81 -7.52
C PRO A 259 -23.32 -12.51 -7.77
N ARG A 260 -21.99 -12.59 -7.68
CA ARG A 260 -21.06 -11.52 -8.04
C ARG A 260 -20.06 -12.04 -9.07
N GLU A 261 -19.62 -11.19 -9.97
CA GLU A 261 -18.75 -11.59 -11.08
C GLU A 261 -17.43 -10.82 -11.03
N ILE A 262 -16.33 -11.56 -11.02
CA ILE A 262 -14.98 -11.03 -11.23
C ILE A 262 -14.64 -11.29 -12.70
N THR A 263 -14.33 -10.23 -13.44
CA THR A 263 -13.91 -10.32 -14.84
C THR A 263 -12.44 -9.98 -14.92
N LEU A 264 -11.65 -10.87 -15.50
CA LEU A 264 -10.22 -10.71 -15.74
C LEU A 264 -9.99 -10.74 -17.25
N ILE A 265 -9.54 -9.63 -17.81
CA ILE A 265 -9.36 -9.45 -19.26
C ILE A 265 -7.86 -9.44 -19.54
N THR A 266 -7.15 -8.48 -18.95
CA THR A 266 -5.71 -8.29 -19.10
C THR A 266 -4.91 -9.30 -18.27
N ALA A 267 -5.45 -9.79 -17.15
CA ALA A 267 -4.85 -10.83 -16.31
C ALA A 267 -5.62 -12.16 -16.38
N ALA A 268 -6.08 -12.55 -17.57
CA ALA A 268 -6.77 -13.83 -17.80
C ALA A 268 -5.97 -15.06 -17.31
N ASP A 269 -4.64 -14.99 -17.31
CA ASP A 269 -3.71 -15.98 -16.79
C ASP A 269 -3.73 -16.11 -15.26
N ALA A 270 -4.10 -15.05 -14.53
CA ALA A 270 -4.26 -15.09 -13.07
C ALA A 270 -5.55 -15.83 -12.63
N ALA A 271 -6.52 -16.03 -13.53
CA ALA A 271 -7.85 -16.55 -13.20
C ALA A 271 -7.82 -17.94 -12.53
N ASP A 272 -6.94 -18.84 -12.98
CA ASP A 272 -6.82 -20.18 -12.40
C ASP A 272 -6.23 -20.12 -10.98
N ALA A 273 -5.30 -19.19 -10.71
CA ALA A 273 -4.76 -18.96 -9.38
C ALA A 273 -5.80 -18.34 -8.44
N VAL A 274 -6.55 -17.34 -8.91
CA VAL A 274 -7.65 -16.74 -8.15
C VAL A 274 -8.72 -17.78 -7.83
N HIS A 275 -9.09 -18.62 -8.79
CA HIS A 275 -10.02 -19.72 -8.55
C HIS A 275 -9.50 -20.69 -7.49
N ARG A 276 -8.23 -21.15 -7.61
CA ARG A 276 -7.62 -22.04 -6.60
C ARG A 276 -7.55 -21.39 -5.22
N PHE A 277 -7.29 -20.09 -5.14
CA PHE A 277 -7.28 -19.36 -3.88
C PHE A 277 -8.66 -19.40 -3.22
N PHE A 278 -9.71 -19.05 -3.96
CA PHE A 278 -11.06 -19.14 -3.41
C PHE A 278 -11.43 -20.56 -3.00
N MET A 279 -11.11 -21.57 -3.81
CA MET A 279 -11.37 -22.97 -3.43
C MET A 279 -10.62 -23.37 -2.15
N THR A 280 -9.41 -22.87 -1.94
CA THR A 280 -8.63 -23.08 -0.71
C THR A 280 -9.29 -22.39 0.48
N VAL A 281 -9.72 -21.14 0.32
CA VAL A 281 -10.44 -20.39 1.38
C VAL A 281 -11.79 -21.03 1.71
N LEU A 282 -12.51 -21.56 0.72
CA LEU A 282 -13.79 -22.23 0.90
C LEU A 282 -13.69 -23.57 1.65
N GLN A 283 -12.50 -24.19 1.68
CA GLN A 283 -12.24 -25.36 2.54
C GLN A 283 -12.10 -24.99 4.02
N MET A 284 -11.87 -23.71 4.34
CA MET A 284 -11.81 -23.23 5.72
C MET A 284 -13.22 -23.06 6.30
N PRO A 285 -13.43 -23.35 7.58
CA PRO A 285 -14.66 -22.98 8.28
C PRO A 285 -14.94 -21.47 8.20
N PRO A 286 -16.21 -21.01 8.09
CA PRO A 286 -16.52 -19.58 7.90
C PRO A 286 -15.90 -18.64 8.93
N HIS A 287 -15.80 -19.06 10.20
CA HIS A 287 -15.17 -18.26 11.25
C HIS A 287 -13.65 -18.05 11.04
N GLN A 288 -12.97 -19.00 10.41
CA GLN A 288 -11.53 -18.89 10.09
C GLN A 288 -11.26 -18.03 8.85
N ARG A 289 -12.30 -17.74 8.04
CA ARG A 289 -12.21 -16.85 6.87
C ARG A 289 -12.30 -15.37 7.24
N HIS A 290 -12.64 -15.08 8.49
CA HIS A 290 -12.90 -13.73 9.00
C HIS A 290 -12.12 -13.45 10.30
N ASP A 291 -11.22 -14.34 10.76
CA ASP A 291 -10.68 -14.24 12.12
C ASP A 291 -10.02 -12.87 12.35
N PRO A 292 -10.66 -11.96 13.11
CA PRO A 292 -10.19 -10.60 13.19
C PRO A 292 -8.96 -10.61 14.08
N ARG A 293 -7.82 -10.25 13.48
CA ARG A 293 -6.57 -10.12 14.22
C ARG A 293 -6.81 -9.12 15.37
N PRO A 294 -6.31 -9.39 16.59
CA PRO A 294 -6.23 -8.34 17.59
C PRO A 294 -5.32 -7.22 17.03
N PRO A 295 -5.69 -5.94 17.19
CA PRO A 295 -5.02 -4.78 16.56
C PRO A 295 -3.55 -4.54 16.98
N ASN A 296 -2.96 -5.43 17.78
CA ASN A 296 -1.67 -5.27 18.44
C ASN A 296 -0.52 -6.02 17.75
N ALA A 297 -0.71 -6.50 16.52
CA ALA A 297 0.42 -7.06 15.80
C ALA A 297 1.28 -5.94 15.20
N PRO A 298 2.58 -5.85 15.57
CA PRO A 298 3.42 -4.79 15.05
C PRO A 298 3.55 -4.93 13.53
N LEU A 299 3.16 -3.88 12.80
CA LEU A 299 3.54 -3.72 11.40
C LEU A 299 4.91 -3.06 11.35
N LEU A 300 5.84 -3.67 10.62
CA LEU A 300 7.28 -3.39 10.64
C LEU A 300 7.72 -2.07 9.95
N GLY A 301 6.77 -1.21 9.60
CA GLY A 301 6.99 -0.01 8.78
C GLY A 301 7.04 1.29 9.58
N ASP A 302 7.94 1.39 10.57
CA ASP A 302 8.66 2.64 10.92
C ASP A 302 9.43 2.44 12.23
N ARG A 303 10.59 1.76 12.15
CA ARG A 303 11.48 1.55 13.30
C ARG A 303 11.79 2.87 14.03
N VAL A 304 11.92 4.00 13.32
CA VAL A 304 12.22 5.31 13.93
C VAL A 304 11.09 5.79 14.84
N LEU A 305 9.83 5.71 14.41
CA LEU A 305 8.69 6.18 15.20
C LEU A 305 8.40 5.24 16.36
N HIS A 306 8.49 3.91 16.16
CA HIS A 306 8.41 2.96 17.27
C HIS A 306 9.52 3.16 18.30
N THR A 307 10.71 3.56 17.86
CA THR A 307 11.84 3.86 18.75
C THR A 307 11.60 5.15 19.53
N CYS A 308 10.94 6.15 18.96
CA CYS A 308 10.58 7.38 19.68
C CYS A 308 9.49 7.12 20.74
N VAL A 309 8.46 6.33 20.43
CA VAL A 309 7.37 5.98 21.36
C VAL A 309 7.92 5.31 22.63
N ASP A 310 8.80 4.31 22.47
CA ASP A 310 9.40 3.62 23.61
C ASP A 310 10.35 4.56 24.41
N GLY A 311 10.82 5.67 23.83
CA GLY A 311 11.79 6.61 24.44
C GLY A 311 11.16 7.73 25.28
N LEU A 312 9.85 7.93 25.15
CA LEU A 312 9.09 8.98 25.82
C LEU A 312 8.66 8.63 27.26
N GLY A 313 8.98 7.42 27.75
CA GLY A 313 8.56 6.98 29.08
C GLY A 313 7.04 6.82 29.23
N LEU A 314 6.35 6.56 28.12
CA LEU A 314 4.90 6.43 28.08
C LEU A 314 4.41 5.17 28.79
N THR A 315 3.17 5.21 29.26
CA THR A 315 2.51 3.98 29.72
C THR A 315 2.33 3.02 28.52
N PRO A 316 2.31 1.69 28.74
CA PRO A 316 2.12 0.72 27.67
C PRO A 316 0.84 0.93 26.86
N GLU A 317 -0.22 1.46 27.50
CA GLU A 317 -1.50 1.76 26.86
C GLU A 317 -1.37 2.91 25.86
N VAL A 318 -0.74 4.02 26.26
CA VAL A 318 -0.54 5.18 25.39
C VAL A 318 0.44 4.86 24.27
N ALA A 319 1.51 4.12 24.57
CA ALA A 319 2.45 3.63 23.57
C ALA A 319 1.77 2.70 22.55
N GLY A 320 0.90 1.80 23.02
CA GLY A 320 0.13 0.89 22.17
C GLY A 320 -0.85 1.62 21.25
N ASP A 321 -1.60 2.59 21.77
CA ASP A 321 -2.53 3.42 20.98
C ASP A 321 -1.79 4.22 19.90
N LEU A 322 -0.68 4.89 20.25
CA LEU A 322 0.11 5.66 19.29
C LEU A 322 0.73 4.76 18.21
N HIS A 323 1.19 3.56 18.58
CA HIS A 323 1.64 2.55 17.62
C HIS A 323 0.51 2.18 16.65
N ALA A 324 -0.68 1.84 17.16
CA ALA A 324 -1.81 1.45 16.32
C ALA A 324 -2.20 2.56 15.33
N ARG A 325 -2.19 3.82 15.77
CA ARG A 325 -2.45 4.99 14.92
C ARG A 325 -1.40 5.18 13.83
N LEU A 326 -0.12 4.98 14.14
CA LEU A 326 0.97 5.06 13.16
C LEU A 326 0.86 3.98 12.10
N VAL A 327 0.55 2.76 12.53
CA VAL A 327 0.33 1.63 11.62
C VAL A 327 -0.82 1.91 10.68
N LEU A 328 -1.93 2.41 11.22
CA LEU A 328 -3.09 2.79 10.44
C LEU A 328 -2.80 3.96 9.49
N GLN A 329 -2.03 4.94 9.95
CA GLN A 329 -1.59 6.05 9.11
C GLN A 329 -0.74 5.57 7.94
N HIS A 330 0.18 4.63 8.18
CA HIS A 330 1.00 4.00 7.15
C HIS A 330 0.13 3.25 6.14
N GLN A 331 -0.86 2.49 6.60
CA GLN A 331 -1.84 1.84 5.73
C GLN A 331 -2.62 2.86 4.90
N ASN A 332 -3.08 3.96 5.52
CA ASN A 332 -3.80 5.03 4.81
C ASN A 332 -2.92 5.70 3.74
N GLU A 333 -1.64 5.91 4.03
CA GLU A 333 -0.68 6.46 3.06
C GLU A 333 -0.44 5.50 1.89
N GLN A 334 -0.28 4.21 2.16
CA GLN A 334 0.02 3.23 1.12
C GLN A 334 -1.21 2.87 0.28
N TRP A 335 -2.33 2.62 0.93
CA TRP A 335 -3.49 1.95 0.37
C TRP A 335 -4.72 2.82 0.28
N GLY A 336 -4.69 4.03 0.84
CA GLY A 336 -5.84 4.92 0.89
C GLY A 336 -6.61 4.76 2.20
N ARG A 337 -7.52 5.69 2.47
CA ARG A 337 -8.24 5.68 3.74
C ARG A 337 -9.24 4.54 3.77
N GLY A 338 -9.13 3.66 4.76
CA GLY A 338 -10.13 2.63 5.01
C GLY A 338 -11.49 3.27 5.34
N GLU A 339 -12.58 2.64 4.94
CA GLU A 339 -13.93 3.16 5.17
C GLU A 339 -14.85 2.07 5.73
N ARG A 340 -15.66 2.44 6.71
CA ARG A 340 -16.67 1.57 7.31
C ARG A 340 -18.01 2.30 7.38
N GLN A 341 -19.03 1.70 6.78
CA GLN A 341 -20.41 2.22 6.80
C GLN A 341 -20.54 3.69 6.31
N GLY A 342 -19.79 4.08 5.28
CA GLY A 342 -19.84 5.47 4.79
C GLY A 342 -18.92 6.45 5.51
N TRP A 343 -18.07 5.97 6.42
CA TRP A 343 -17.15 6.78 7.21
C TRP A 343 -15.72 6.35 6.98
N ALA A 344 -14.93 7.23 6.39
CA ALA A 344 -13.51 7.02 6.22
C ALA A 344 -12.79 7.19 7.57
N PHE A 345 -11.73 6.43 7.83
CA PHE A 345 -11.10 6.41 9.15
C PHE A 345 -9.89 7.34 9.23
N SER A 346 -9.88 8.23 10.20
CA SER A 346 -8.73 9.03 10.60
C SER A 346 -8.05 8.43 11.83
N PRO A 347 -6.71 8.22 11.83
CA PRO A 347 -5.98 7.80 13.02
C PRO A 347 -5.90 8.90 14.08
N LEU A 348 -6.34 10.12 13.77
CA LEU A 348 -6.38 11.21 14.74
C LEU A 348 -7.57 11.10 15.68
N SER A 349 -7.40 11.58 16.90
CA SER A 349 -8.52 11.82 17.82
C SER A 349 -9.45 12.88 17.22
N LEU A 350 -10.70 12.96 17.69
CA LEU A 350 -11.66 13.90 17.13
C LEU A 350 -11.19 15.37 17.29
N GLY A 351 -10.55 15.69 18.42
CA GLY A 351 -9.96 17.01 18.66
C GLY A 351 -8.79 17.32 17.74
N ASP A 352 -7.92 16.34 17.48
CA ASP A 352 -6.81 16.50 16.53
C ASP A 352 -7.31 16.63 15.10
N LEU A 353 -8.33 15.85 14.71
CA LEU A 353 -8.94 15.92 13.39
C LEU A 353 -9.61 17.28 13.16
N ARG A 354 -10.30 17.82 14.17
CA ARG A 354 -10.85 19.19 14.15
C ARG A 354 -9.76 20.22 13.88
N ALA A 355 -8.58 20.06 14.50
CA ALA A 355 -7.46 20.96 14.30
C ALA A 355 -6.76 20.74 12.94
N ALA A 356 -6.76 19.52 12.41
CA ALA A 356 -6.11 19.15 11.15
C ALA A 356 -6.89 19.62 9.90
N LEU A 357 -8.22 19.52 9.92
CA LEU A 357 -9.07 19.87 8.77
C LEU A 357 -8.86 21.30 8.24
N PRO A 358 -8.68 22.33 9.09
CA PRO A 358 -8.38 23.67 8.62
C PRO A 358 -7.07 23.83 7.85
N TYR A 359 -6.08 22.96 8.08
CA TYR A 359 -4.83 22.96 7.30
C TYR A 359 -5.04 22.45 5.87
N VAL A 360 -6.11 21.68 5.64
CA VAL A 360 -6.47 21.13 4.32
C VAL A 360 -7.48 22.03 3.61
N LEU A 361 -8.51 22.48 4.31
CA LEU A 361 -9.69 23.13 3.73
C LEU A 361 -9.79 24.63 4.03
N GLY A 362 -8.85 25.19 4.80
CA GLY A 362 -8.96 26.54 5.33
C GLY A 362 -9.89 26.63 6.54
N GLN A 363 -10.17 27.84 7.03
CA GLN A 363 -11.01 27.99 8.22
C GLN A 363 -12.47 27.62 7.93
N PRO A 364 -13.15 26.88 8.84
CA PRO A 364 -14.55 26.55 8.68
C PRO A 364 -15.39 27.83 8.77
N VAL A 365 -16.41 27.94 7.92
CA VAL A 365 -17.42 29.01 7.97
C VAL A 365 -18.55 28.69 8.94
N GLY A 366 -18.69 27.41 9.31
CA GLY A 366 -19.66 26.95 10.28
C GLY A 366 -19.14 25.73 11.01
N GLU A 367 -19.42 25.67 12.31
CA GLU A 367 -19.14 24.51 13.15
C GLU A 367 -20.37 24.20 14.00
N HIS A 368 -20.72 22.91 14.06
CA HIS A 368 -21.85 22.42 14.83
C HIS A 368 -21.49 21.08 15.49
N TRP A 369 -21.99 20.88 16.71
CA TRP A 369 -21.87 19.64 17.47
C TRP A 369 -23.25 19.20 17.93
N ASP A 370 -23.67 18.00 17.55
CA ASP A 370 -24.99 17.45 17.90
C ASP A 370 -24.98 16.54 19.15
N GLY A 371 -23.83 16.42 19.81
CA GLY A 371 -23.62 15.49 20.93
C GLY A 371 -22.81 14.26 20.56
N THR A 372 -22.79 13.86 19.28
CA THR A 372 -22.11 12.65 18.80
C THR A 372 -21.20 12.93 17.60
N VAL A 373 -21.65 13.81 16.71
CA VAL A 373 -21.02 14.14 15.44
C VAL A 373 -20.70 15.64 15.40
N MET A 374 -19.46 15.93 15.05
CA MET A 374 -18.96 17.27 14.71
C MET A 374 -19.19 17.50 13.24
N THR A 375 -19.79 18.64 12.89
CA THR A 375 -19.96 19.08 11.51
C THR A 375 -19.19 20.38 11.31
N LEU A 376 -18.28 20.37 10.34
CA LEU A 376 -17.51 21.53 9.90
C LEU A 376 -17.87 21.84 8.44
N ASP A 377 -18.31 23.06 8.18
CA ASP A 377 -18.65 23.53 6.85
C ASP A 377 -17.55 24.48 6.35
N PHE A 378 -17.02 24.22 5.15
CA PHE A 378 -15.95 24.99 4.51
C PHE A 378 -16.45 25.59 3.21
N SER A 379 -16.35 26.91 3.04
CA SER A 379 -16.76 27.56 1.80
C SER A 379 -15.70 27.36 0.72
N LEU A 380 -16.13 26.85 -0.44
CA LEU A 380 -15.33 26.88 -1.64
C LEU A 380 -15.50 28.27 -2.29
N PRO A 381 -14.41 28.97 -2.65
CA PRO A 381 -14.52 30.27 -3.29
C PRO A 381 -15.21 30.13 -4.66
N MET A 382 -16.49 30.49 -4.73
CA MET A 382 -17.24 30.60 -5.96
C MET A 382 -17.10 32.02 -6.51
N ASN A 383 -16.33 32.16 -7.59
CA ASN A 383 -15.98 33.40 -8.32
C ASN A 383 -14.79 34.20 -7.77
N ILE A 384 -13.71 34.23 -8.54
CA ILE A 384 -12.61 35.18 -8.34
C ILE A 384 -12.19 35.72 -9.71
N GLY A 385 -12.65 36.92 -10.05
CA GLY A 385 -11.96 37.76 -11.02
C GLY A 385 -10.59 38.17 -10.47
N SER A 386 -9.59 38.24 -11.35
CA SER A 386 -8.20 38.78 -11.32
C SER A 386 -7.46 39.25 -10.03
N GLY A 387 -8.01 39.17 -8.82
CA GLY A 387 -7.50 39.80 -7.60
C GLY A 387 -7.06 38.89 -6.46
N ALA A 388 -7.31 37.57 -6.46
CA ALA A 388 -6.95 36.72 -5.32
C ALA A 388 -5.54 36.09 -5.42
N LYS A 389 -4.52 36.93 -5.32
CA LYS A 389 -3.15 36.46 -5.04
C LYS A 389 -2.95 36.07 -3.56
N SER A 390 -3.93 36.28 -2.67
CA SER A 390 -3.76 36.08 -1.22
C SER A 390 -4.24 34.72 -0.68
N MET A 391 -5.05 33.95 -1.41
CA MET A 391 -5.41 32.56 -1.04
C MET A 391 -4.54 31.49 -1.72
N ALA A 392 -3.54 31.91 -2.50
CA ALA A 392 -2.57 31.03 -3.15
C ALA A 392 -1.37 30.66 -2.25
N SER A 393 -1.37 31.03 -0.97
CA SER A 393 -0.23 30.86 -0.05
C SER A 393 -0.24 29.56 0.76
N SER A 394 -1.35 28.82 0.81
CA SER A 394 -1.34 27.46 1.35
C SER A 394 -0.85 26.50 0.28
N LEU A 395 0.19 25.73 0.59
CA LEU A 395 0.78 24.68 -0.25
C LEU A 395 -0.28 23.68 -0.77
N VAL A 396 -1.44 23.62 -0.10
CA VAL A 396 -2.65 22.85 -0.46
C VAL A 396 -3.58 23.57 -1.44
N GLY A 397 -3.64 24.91 -1.47
CA GLY A 397 -4.27 25.62 -2.59
C GLY A 397 -3.57 25.24 -3.90
N LEU A 398 -2.24 25.24 -3.88
CA LEU A 398 -1.41 24.73 -4.97
C LEU A 398 -1.51 23.21 -5.17
N ALA A 399 -1.68 22.38 -4.14
CA ALA A 399 -1.87 20.93 -4.31
C ALA A 399 -3.28 20.55 -4.82
N MET A 400 -4.32 21.27 -4.43
CA MET A 400 -5.63 21.19 -5.09
C MET A 400 -5.50 21.62 -6.56
N PHE A 401 -4.69 22.64 -6.87
CA PHE A 401 -4.42 23.08 -8.25
C PHE A 401 -3.49 22.16 -9.07
N ALA A 402 -2.57 21.43 -8.42
CA ALA A 402 -1.47 20.71 -9.09
C ALA A 402 -1.62 19.17 -9.07
N THR A 403 -2.26 18.60 -8.04
CA THR A 403 -2.50 17.13 -7.96
C THR A 403 -3.77 16.74 -8.70
N VAL A 404 -4.75 17.64 -8.70
CA VAL A 404 -5.91 17.56 -9.56
C VAL A 404 -5.64 18.61 -10.64
N GLY A 405 -5.71 18.28 -11.92
CA GLY A 405 -5.68 19.30 -12.98
C GLY A 405 -6.94 20.18 -12.90
N ILE A 406 -7.08 21.00 -11.85
CA ILE A 406 -8.23 21.89 -11.63
C ILE A 406 -8.00 23.17 -12.42
N GLY A 407 -7.98 23.02 -13.74
CA GLY A 407 -8.69 23.98 -14.56
C GLY A 407 -10.17 23.70 -14.36
N TRP A 408 -10.77 24.25 -13.31
CA TRP A 408 -12.20 24.15 -13.00
C TRP A 408 -12.69 22.70 -12.87
N ILE A 409 -13.14 22.29 -11.69
CA ILE A 409 -14.12 21.20 -11.65
C ILE A 409 -15.42 21.79 -12.20
N SER A 410 -15.49 22.01 -13.51
CA SER A 410 -16.72 21.69 -14.21
C SER A 410 -16.82 20.18 -14.09
N VAL A 411 -17.57 19.68 -13.09
CA VAL A 411 -18.21 18.39 -13.31
C VAL A 411 -19.03 18.64 -14.57
N PRO A 412 -18.70 18.07 -15.74
CA PRO A 412 -19.24 18.56 -17.01
C PRO A 412 -20.78 18.44 -17.08
N LYS A 413 -21.38 17.73 -16.11
CA LYS A 413 -22.82 17.50 -15.94
C LYS A 413 -23.27 17.45 -14.46
N GLY A 414 -22.56 18.10 -13.53
CA GLY A 414 -22.86 18.01 -12.09
C GLY A 414 -23.29 19.35 -11.46
N PRO A 415 -24.04 19.32 -10.35
CA PRO A 415 -24.41 20.52 -9.61
C PRO A 415 -23.17 21.22 -9.03
N LYS A 416 -23.16 22.56 -9.07
CA LYS A 416 -22.05 23.37 -8.55
C LYS A 416 -22.02 23.32 -7.03
N ILE A 417 -20.93 22.81 -6.47
CA ILE A 417 -20.74 22.67 -5.02
C ILE A 417 -20.18 23.99 -4.45
N SER A 418 -20.89 24.59 -3.49
CA SER A 418 -20.48 25.83 -2.78
C SER A 418 -19.64 25.58 -1.55
N THR A 419 -19.95 24.48 -0.89
CA THR A 419 -19.50 24.21 0.48
C THR A 419 -19.12 22.75 0.57
N VAL A 420 -17.98 22.48 1.20
CA VAL A 420 -17.59 21.13 1.62
C VAL A 420 -18.02 20.97 3.06
N ARG A 421 -18.78 19.92 3.34
CA ARG A 421 -19.17 19.54 4.69
C ARG A 421 -18.35 18.34 5.13
N CYS A 422 -17.63 18.49 6.23
CA CYS A 422 -16.95 17.39 6.90
C CYS A 422 -17.73 17.05 8.16
N ARG A 423 -18.24 15.83 8.25
CA ARG A 423 -18.74 15.27 9.50
C ARG A 423 -17.67 14.40 10.11
N ALA A 424 -17.51 14.44 11.42
CA ALA A 424 -16.62 13.54 12.14
C ALA A 424 -17.18 13.12 13.49
N TYR A 425 -16.84 11.90 13.92
CA TYR A 425 -17.20 11.39 15.24
C TYR A 425 -16.05 10.59 15.83
N ALA A 426 -16.02 10.47 17.15
CA ALA A 426 -15.00 9.68 17.84
C ALA A 426 -15.31 8.18 17.74
N GLN A 427 -14.30 7.37 17.48
CA GLN A 427 -14.40 5.91 17.49
C GLN A 427 -13.12 5.28 18.07
N PRO A 428 -13.14 4.00 18.49
CA PRO A 428 -11.94 3.35 19.02
C PRO A 428 -10.76 3.46 18.04
N GLY A 429 -9.61 3.91 18.54
CA GLY A 429 -8.37 4.09 17.75
C GLY A 429 -8.31 5.36 16.88
N GLY A 430 -9.33 6.22 16.86
CA GLY A 430 -9.31 7.41 16.02
C GLY A 430 -10.66 8.11 15.86
N SER A 431 -10.95 8.53 14.64
CA SER A 431 -12.19 9.25 14.28
C SER A 431 -12.74 8.76 12.95
N GLY A 432 -14.05 8.76 12.82
CA GLY A 432 -14.70 8.59 11.51
C GLY A 432 -14.87 9.95 10.86
N ILE A 433 -14.61 10.07 9.57
CA ILE A 433 -14.84 11.27 8.78
C ILE A 433 -15.68 10.95 7.55
N ARG A 434 -16.66 11.82 7.26
CA ARG A 434 -17.43 11.79 6.02
C ARG A 434 -17.41 13.16 5.37
N VAL A 435 -17.09 13.19 4.09
CA VAL A 435 -16.95 14.42 3.31
C VAL A 435 -18.01 14.46 2.22
N THR A 436 -18.85 15.49 2.23
CA THR A 436 -19.91 15.71 1.24
C THR A 436 -19.85 17.11 0.67
N GLY A 437 -20.43 17.29 -0.52
CA GLY A 437 -20.61 18.60 -1.13
C GLY A 437 -22.01 19.13 -0.89
N ILE A 438 -22.15 20.43 -0.68
CA ILE A 438 -23.45 21.10 -0.66
C ILE A 438 -23.61 21.89 -1.96
N ALA A 439 -24.66 21.59 -2.70
CA ALA A 439 -25.08 22.34 -3.88
C ALA A 439 -26.56 22.70 -3.75
N ASN A 440 -26.92 23.97 -3.96
CA ASN A 440 -28.31 24.45 -3.86
C ASN A 440 -29.02 24.03 -2.56
N HIS A 441 -28.32 24.08 -1.42
CA HIS A 441 -28.79 23.62 -0.11
C HIS A 441 -29.05 22.12 0.03
N ALA A 442 -28.81 21.33 -1.01
CA ALA A 442 -28.85 19.87 -0.94
C ALA A 442 -27.44 19.31 -0.69
N GLU A 443 -27.37 18.32 0.18
CA GLU A 443 -26.15 17.57 0.41
C GLU A 443 -26.03 16.45 -0.63
N LEU A 444 -24.83 16.32 -1.19
CA LEU A 444 -24.53 15.42 -2.29
C LEU A 444 -23.23 14.70 -2.01
N GLU A 445 -23.19 13.42 -2.38
CA GLU A 445 -21.94 12.67 -2.45
C GLU A 445 -21.03 13.32 -3.49
N ALA A 446 -19.81 13.63 -3.07
CA ALA A 446 -18.80 14.28 -3.91
C ALA A 446 -17.48 13.49 -3.87
N PRO A 447 -17.41 12.31 -4.51
CA PRO A 447 -16.27 11.40 -4.40
C PRO A 447 -14.91 12.03 -4.71
N ALA A 448 -14.86 12.93 -5.70
CA ALA A 448 -13.63 13.63 -6.07
C ALA A 448 -13.15 14.59 -4.98
N ILE A 449 -14.08 15.29 -4.31
CA ILE A 449 -13.76 16.18 -3.18
C ILE A 449 -13.31 15.35 -1.99
N ALA A 450 -14.03 14.28 -1.66
CA ALA A 450 -13.66 13.38 -0.57
C ALA A 450 -12.22 12.84 -0.77
N ASN A 451 -11.89 12.33 -1.95
CA ASN A 451 -10.54 11.84 -2.26
C ASN A 451 -9.45 12.92 -2.14
N ALA A 452 -9.76 14.15 -2.54
CA ALA A 452 -8.83 15.28 -2.42
C ALA A 452 -8.59 15.67 -0.96
N VAL A 453 -9.67 15.73 -0.16
CA VAL A 453 -9.58 15.97 1.29
C VAL A 453 -8.78 14.86 1.96
N ASP A 454 -9.08 13.60 1.66
CA ASP A 454 -8.37 12.45 2.21
C ASP A 454 -6.88 12.50 1.91
N SER A 455 -6.50 12.78 0.66
CA SER A 455 -5.10 12.87 0.23
C SER A 455 -4.35 14.01 0.91
N GLY A 456 -5.01 15.17 1.11
CA GLY A 456 -4.44 16.29 1.86
C GLY A 456 -4.30 15.97 3.35
N LEU A 457 -5.33 15.35 3.93
CA LEU A 457 -5.41 15.03 5.34
C LEU A 457 -4.35 14.00 5.75
N VAL A 458 -4.07 12.98 4.92
CA VAL A 458 -3.01 11.98 5.18
C VAL A 458 -1.67 12.65 5.54
N ARG A 459 -1.27 13.72 4.82
CA ARG A 459 0.00 14.40 5.13
C ARG A 459 -0.02 15.12 6.48
N VAL A 460 -1.13 15.79 6.79
CA VAL A 460 -1.29 16.53 8.06
C VAL A 460 -1.37 15.55 9.23
N GLU A 461 -2.06 14.43 9.06
CA GLU A 461 -2.16 13.37 10.07
C GLU A 461 -0.80 12.74 10.36
N GLN A 462 -0.04 12.42 9.31
CA GLN A 462 1.32 11.90 9.44
C GLN A 462 2.20 12.88 10.22
N GLU A 463 2.10 14.17 9.92
CA GLU A 463 2.89 15.19 10.62
C GLU A 463 2.50 15.34 12.08
N ILE A 464 1.20 15.38 12.40
CA ILE A 464 0.72 15.41 13.78
C ILE A 464 1.21 14.18 14.55
N LEU A 465 1.03 12.97 13.99
CA LEU A 465 1.46 11.73 14.64
C LEU A 465 2.98 11.66 14.82
N ARG A 466 3.75 12.07 13.81
CA ARG A 466 5.21 12.18 13.88
C ARG A 466 5.63 13.10 15.01
N ARG A 467 5.06 14.30 15.08
CA ARG A 467 5.36 15.28 16.14
C ARG A 467 4.91 14.78 17.51
N ARG A 468 3.78 14.08 17.64
CA ARG A 468 3.37 13.40 18.90
C ARG A 468 4.42 12.40 19.37
N CYS A 469 5.01 11.63 18.47
CA CYS A 469 6.08 10.69 18.82
C CYS A 469 7.36 11.37 19.30
N ILE A 470 7.60 12.63 18.93
CA ILE A 470 8.84 13.36 19.23
C ILE A 470 8.66 14.27 20.45
N LEU A 471 7.56 15.01 20.49
CA LEU A 471 7.28 16.06 21.46
C LEU A 471 6.40 15.59 22.63
N GLY A 472 5.74 14.44 22.48
CA GLY A 472 4.88 13.85 23.50
C GLY A 472 3.40 13.83 23.11
N PRO A 473 2.60 12.95 23.75
CA PRO A 473 1.20 12.71 23.41
C PRO A 473 0.22 13.74 23.99
N ASP A 474 0.64 14.60 24.91
CA ASP A 474 -0.28 15.50 25.62
C ASP A 474 -0.44 16.87 24.92
N MET A 475 0.47 17.20 24.00
CA MET A 475 0.43 18.47 23.28
C MET A 475 -0.77 18.51 22.32
N ALA A 476 -1.44 19.66 22.23
CA ALA A 476 -2.58 19.84 21.32
C ALA A 476 -2.11 19.86 19.86
N ALA A 477 -2.90 19.32 18.92
CA ALA A 477 -2.51 19.29 17.50
C ALA A 477 -2.15 20.67 16.90
N ALA A 478 -2.87 21.73 17.27
CA ALA A 478 -2.56 23.08 16.79
C ALA A 478 -1.20 23.59 17.30
N GLU A 479 -0.83 23.22 18.53
CA GLU A 479 0.47 23.55 19.13
C GLU A 479 1.58 22.68 18.51
N LEU A 480 1.33 21.38 18.34
CA LEU A 480 2.25 20.48 17.64
C LEU A 480 2.63 21.03 16.28
N LEU A 481 1.67 21.50 15.49
CA LEU A 481 1.89 22.03 14.15
C LEU A 481 2.53 23.43 14.13
N SER A 482 2.53 24.16 15.25
CA SER A 482 3.17 25.48 15.35
C SER A 482 4.65 25.43 15.76
N VAL A 483 5.13 24.29 16.29
CA VAL A 483 6.55 24.09 16.60
C VAL A 483 7.39 24.16 15.31
N ASP A 484 8.55 24.81 15.36
CA ASP A 484 9.46 24.89 14.22
C ASP A 484 10.17 23.54 13.95
N ASP A 485 10.49 23.26 12.69
CA ASP A 485 11.09 21.98 12.28
C ASP A 485 12.48 21.74 12.91
N ASP A 486 13.25 22.80 13.20
CA ASP A 486 14.56 22.70 13.82
C ASP A 486 14.46 22.20 15.27
N SER A 487 13.47 22.70 16.03
CA SER A 487 13.16 22.22 17.37
C SER A 487 12.72 20.76 17.36
N VAL A 488 11.88 20.36 16.38
CA VAL A 488 11.46 18.96 16.21
C VAL A 488 12.66 18.07 15.88
N ALA A 489 13.54 18.49 14.96
CA ALA A 489 14.72 17.73 14.57
C ALA A 489 15.72 17.56 15.72
N ARG A 490 15.95 18.63 16.50
CA ARG A 490 16.80 18.61 17.70
C ARG A 490 16.27 17.61 18.72
N ARG A 491 14.97 17.64 18.99
CA ARG A 491 14.34 16.72 19.95
C ARG A 491 14.40 15.26 19.47
N ALA A 492 14.17 15.03 18.18
CA ALA A 492 14.31 13.69 17.60
C ALA A 492 15.74 13.14 17.76
N HIS A 493 16.75 14.00 17.54
CA HIS A 493 18.15 13.65 17.76
C HIS A 493 18.44 13.29 19.22
N GLU A 494 17.99 14.09 20.19
CA GLU A 494 18.12 13.80 21.62
C GLU A 494 17.55 12.43 22.00
N LEU A 495 16.35 12.10 21.51
CA LEU A 495 15.70 10.81 21.76
C LEU A 495 16.51 9.63 21.18
N SER A 496 17.11 9.82 20.00
CA SER A 496 17.98 8.81 19.39
C SER A 496 19.28 8.56 20.16
N VAL A 497 19.89 9.64 20.68
CA VAL A 497 21.18 9.56 21.40
C VAL A 497 20.99 8.93 22.77
N ALA A 498 19.90 9.28 23.47
CA ALA A 498 19.56 8.73 24.78
C ALA A 498 19.38 7.20 24.80
N ARG A 499 19.22 6.57 23.62
CA ARG A 499 19.02 5.12 23.45
C ARG A 499 20.24 4.36 22.96
N SER A 500 21.31 5.05 22.57
CA SER A 500 22.55 4.36 22.26
C SER A 500 23.06 3.71 23.55
N PRO A 501 23.23 2.37 23.61
CA PRO A 501 23.80 1.74 24.78
C PRO A 501 25.14 2.41 25.06
N ALA A 502 25.36 2.84 26.31
CA ALA A 502 26.65 3.36 26.71
C ALA A 502 27.72 2.37 26.22
N PRO A 503 28.78 2.82 25.53
CA PRO A 503 29.82 1.91 25.08
C PRO A 503 30.25 1.13 26.31
N THR A 504 30.06 -0.19 26.27
CA THR A 504 30.55 -1.09 27.31
C THR A 504 32.03 -0.82 27.40
N ALA A 505 32.44 -0.10 28.43
CA ALA A 505 33.84 0.12 28.74
C ALA A 505 34.47 -1.27 28.81
N GLY A 506 35.43 -1.53 27.91
CA GLY A 506 36.10 -2.81 27.82
C GLY A 506 36.61 -3.24 29.19
N GLY A 507 36.13 -4.40 29.63
CA GLY A 507 36.74 -5.21 30.69
C GLY A 507 37.37 -6.43 30.05
#